data_AF-Q0RI47-F1
#
_entry.id   AF-Q0RI47-F1
#
_cell.length_a   1.000
_cell.length_b   1.000
_cell.length_c   1.000
_cell.angle_alpha   90.00
_cell.angle_beta   90.00
_cell.angle_gamma   90.00
#
_symmetry.space_group_name_H-M   'P 1'
#
loop_
_entity.id
_entity.type
_entity.pdbx_description
1 polymer ?
#
loop_
_entity_poly.entity_id
_entity_poly.type
_entity_poly.pdbx_seq_one_letter_code
_entity_poly.pdbx_strand_id
1 'polypeptide(L)'
;MTAPRPVAAAPQNALTASLPAATAGWLGQPALSRLWDSARRRLEANGLQARGILRLGNVTVEEREAFGQLLGGTVPLRDGAAAIRLDLLDARLRASAAARGVVGVLTALGQPVQDRAGARRASRDAWDEVWVDAGQAAGALSDEEWPHRWLNAVRQTGSLTRLGPQGASDLLAQAVTALAVVVRRAGTEQRVVGRGELAQQVTGTAHGLDDGTVLARLVLRGIATAAGEDPASATRDAPARRALWRSAGVVVDEVSSTVLT
;
A
#
# COMPACT_ATOMS: atom_id res chain seq x y z
N MET A 1 14.12 39.97 -32.52
CA MET A 1 14.06 39.45 -31.14
C MET A 1 12.63 39.62 -30.66
N THR A 2 11.82 38.55 -30.75
CA THR A 2 10.40 38.57 -30.36
C THR A 2 10.24 37.50 -29.29
N ALA A 3 9.92 37.91 -28.06
CA ALA A 3 9.73 36.99 -26.94
C ALA A 3 8.46 36.13 -27.14
N PRO A 4 8.47 34.83 -26.79
CA PRO A 4 7.27 34.02 -26.83
C PRO A 4 6.32 34.34 -25.68
N ARG A 5 5.02 34.40 -26.00
CA ARG A 5 3.88 34.57 -25.08
C ARG A 5 3.87 33.50 -23.98
N PRO A 6 3.51 33.84 -22.72
CA PRO A 6 3.28 32.85 -21.70
C PRO A 6 2.01 32.04 -22.03
N VAL A 7 2.15 30.71 -21.99
CA VAL A 7 1.04 29.76 -22.00
C VAL A 7 0.26 29.97 -20.70
N ALA A 8 -0.99 30.42 -20.82
CA ALA A 8 -1.88 30.55 -19.68
C ALA A 8 -2.10 29.17 -19.04
N ALA A 9 -1.57 28.99 -17.84
CA ALA A 9 -1.90 27.86 -16.99
C ALA A 9 -3.41 27.89 -16.73
N ALA A 10 -4.10 26.80 -17.08
CA ALA A 10 -5.50 26.61 -16.76
C ALA A 10 -5.70 26.71 -15.24
N PRO A 11 -6.68 27.47 -14.74
CA PRO A 11 -6.84 27.66 -13.31
C PRO A 11 -7.25 26.35 -12.65
N GLN A 12 -6.44 25.91 -11.68
CA GLN A 12 -6.69 24.78 -10.78
C GLN A 12 -7.91 24.98 -9.85
N ASN A 13 -8.71 26.03 -10.07
CA ASN A 13 -9.86 26.44 -9.24
C ASN A 13 -11.17 25.66 -9.51
N ALA A 14 -11.19 24.74 -10.48
CA ALA A 14 -12.41 24.00 -10.83
C ALA A 14 -12.74 22.84 -9.86
N LEU A 15 -11.79 22.42 -9.02
CA LEU A 15 -11.97 21.30 -8.09
C LEU A 15 -12.70 21.70 -6.79
N THR A 16 -12.91 23.00 -6.55
CA THR A 16 -13.44 23.54 -5.28
C THR A 16 -14.76 24.32 -5.40
N ALA A 17 -15.29 24.53 -6.62
CA ALA A 17 -16.56 25.24 -6.76
C ALA A 17 -17.72 24.43 -6.16
N SER A 18 -18.48 25.00 -5.21
CA SER A 18 -19.71 24.37 -4.72
C SER A 18 -20.74 24.25 -5.85
N LEU A 19 -21.62 23.25 -5.81
CA LEU A 19 -22.74 23.17 -6.76
C LEU A 19 -23.62 24.43 -6.65
N PRO A 20 -24.23 24.92 -7.74
CA PRO A 20 -25.24 25.98 -7.64
C PRO A 20 -26.33 25.57 -6.66
N ALA A 21 -26.76 26.47 -5.75
CA ALA A 21 -27.63 26.12 -4.63
C ALA A 21 -28.95 25.45 -5.07
N ALA A 22 -29.58 25.93 -6.15
CA ALA A 22 -30.78 25.31 -6.72
C ALA A 22 -30.50 23.88 -7.23
N THR A 23 -29.36 23.66 -7.87
CA THR A 23 -28.93 22.34 -8.34
C THR A 23 -28.62 21.41 -7.17
N ALA A 24 -27.94 21.90 -6.13
CA ALA A 24 -27.65 21.14 -4.92
C ALA A 24 -28.95 20.74 -4.19
N GLY A 25 -29.90 21.67 -4.07
CA GLY A 25 -31.20 21.41 -3.43
C GLY A 25 -32.04 20.37 -4.18
N TRP A 26 -32.13 20.48 -5.51
CA TRP A 26 -32.85 19.50 -6.32
C TRP A 26 -32.17 18.12 -6.32
N LEU A 27 -30.83 18.07 -6.45
CA LEU A 27 -30.09 16.80 -6.38
C LEU A 27 -30.13 16.18 -4.97
N GLY A 28 -30.25 17.00 -3.92
CA GLY A 28 -30.35 16.57 -2.53
C GLY A 28 -31.75 16.14 -2.09
N GLN A 29 -32.75 16.12 -2.99
CA GLN A 29 -34.11 15.76 -2.62
C GLN A 29 -34.24 14.29 -2.15
N PRO A 30 -35.18 13.98 -1.24
CA PRO A 30 -35.35 12.62 -0.69
C PRO A 30 -35.56 11.53 -1.74
N ALA A 31 -36.28 11.84 -2.83
CA ALA A 31 -36.55 10.91 -3.93
C ALA A 31 -35.28 10.41 -4.66
N LEU A 32 -34.14 11.10 -4.52
CA LEU A 32 -32.86 10.69 -5.12
C LEU A 32 -31.91 10.00 -4.12
N SER A 33 -32.23 9.98 -2.83
CA SER A 33 -31.36 9.43 -1.77
C SER A 33 -30.94 7.99 -2.04
N ARG A 34 -31.88 7.10 -2.36
CA ARG A 34 -31.63 5.67 -2.64
C ARG A 34 -30.80 5.45 -3.90
N LEU A 35 -30.94 6.34 -4.89
CA LEU A 35 -30.10 6.34 -6.09
C LEU A 35 -28.67 6.69 -5.72
N TRP A 36 -28.45 7.76 -4.95
CA TRP A 36 -27.13 8.18 -4.50
C TRP A 36 -26.43 7.14 -3.64
N ASP A 37 -27.14 6.53 -2.70
CA ASP A 37 -26.60 5.45 -1.88
C ASP A 37 -26.19 4.23 -2.72
N SER A 38 -27.00 3.87 -3.71
CA SER A 38 -26.70 2.75 -4.61
C SER A 38 -25.55 3.07 -5.57
N ALA A 39 -25.50 4.30 -6.09
CA ALA A 39 -24.40 4.79 -6.90
C ALA A 39 -23.09 4.79 -6.11
N ARG A 40 -23.10 5.32 -4.89
CA ARG A 40 -21.94 5.33 -3.99
C ARG A 40 -21.43 3.91 -3.72
N ARG A 41 -22.30 2.99 -3.27
CA ARG A 41 -21.90 1.58 -3.04
C ARG A 41 -21.28 0.94 -4.28
N ARG A 42 -21.85 1.20 -5.46
CA ARG A 42 -21.34 0.66 -6.72
C ARG A 42 -19.96 1.24 -7.07
N LEU A 43 -19.78 2.55 -6.91
CA LEU A 43 -18.53 3.26 -7.19
C LEU A 43 -17.41 2.83 -6.23
N GLU A 44 -17.71 2.69 -4.94
CA GLU A 44 -16.74 2.18 -3.95
C GLU A 44 -16.28 0.74 -4.27
N ALA A 45 -17.15 -0.06 -4.90
CA ALA A 45 -16.85 -1.45 -5.25
C ALA A 45 -16.10 -1.60 -6.59
N ASN A 46 -16.24 -0.66 -7.54
CA ASN A 46 -15.72 -0.80 -8.91
C ASN A 46 -14.60 0.19 -9.25
N GLY A 47 -13.98 0.82 -8.25
CA GLY A 47 -12.84 1.72 -8.47
C GLY A 47 -13.23 3.11 -8.96
N LEU A 48 -14.36 3.65 -8.48
CA LEU A 48 -14.91 4.95 -8.87
C LEU A 48 -15.24 5.07 -10.37
N GLN A 49 -15.39 3.95 -11.06
CA GLN A 49 -15.74 3.95 -12.47
C GLN A 49 -17.26 4.12 -12.62
N ALA A 50 -17.69 5.12 -13.39
CA ALA A 50 -19.09 5.32 -13.74
C ALA A 50 -19.56 4.26 -14.77
N ARG A 51 -19.54 2.97 -14.39
CA ARG A 51 -19.88 1.83 -15.25
C ARG A 51 -20.76 0.82 -14.53
N GLY A 52 -21.62 0.17 -15.31
CA GLY A 52 -22.55 -0.85 -14.83
C GLY A 52 -23.95 -0.31 -14.58
N ILE A 53 -24.77 -1.13 -13.93
CA ILE A 53 -26.21 -0.90 -13.74
C ILE A 53 -26.51 -0.85 -12.25
N LEU A 54 -27.21 0.20 -11.83
CA LEU A 54 -27.85 0.31 -10.52
C LEU A 54 -29.24 -0.30 -10.60
N ARG A 55 -29.57 -1.21 -9.68
CA ARG A 55 -30.91 -1.79 -9.57
C ARG A 55 -31.55 -1.29 -8.28
N LEU A 56 -32.68 -0.61 -8.43
CA LEU A 56 -33.48 -0.09 -7.32
C LEU A 56 -34.83 -0.82 -7.35
N GLY A 57 -35.14 -1.62 -6.33
CA GLY A 57 -36.44 -2.29 -6.20
C GLY A 57 -37.49 -1.40 -5.53
N ASN A 58 -38.76 -1.74 -5.70
CA ASN A 58 -39.91 -1.04 -5.08
C ASN A 58 -39.86 0.47 -5.30
N VAL A 59 -39.70 0.89 -6.56
CA VAL A 59 -39.56 2.30 -6.92
C VAL A 59 -40.90 3.01 -6.79
N THR A 60 -40.94 4.10 -6.02
CA THR A 60 -42.17 4.89 -5.86
C THR A 60 -42.45 5.76 -7.09
N VAL A 61 -43.65 6.35 -7.17
CA VAL A 61 -43.99 7.25 -8.27
C VAL A 61 -43.09 8.49 -8.26
N GLU A 62 -42.84 9.04 -7.08
CA GLU A 62 -41.99 10.22 -6.87
C GLU A 62 -40.53 9.93 -7.22
N GLU A 63 -40.01 8.76 -6.83
CA GLU A 63 -38.67 8.30 -7.23
C GLU A 63 -38.57 8.15 -8.75
N ARG A 64 -39.58 7.54 -9.38
CA ARG A 64 -39.62 7.35 -10.83
C ARG A 64 -39.64 8.67 -11.59
N GLU A 65 -40.43 9.64 -11.14
CA GLU A 65 -40.48 10.99 -11.71
C GLU A 65 -39.14 11.71 -11.55
N ALA A 66 -38.55 11.67 -10.36
CA ALA A 66 -37.25 12.26 -10.10
C ALA A 66 -36.14 11.64 -10.97
N PHE A 67 -36.10 10.31 -11.10
CA PHE A 67 -35.15 9.64 -11.98
C PHE A 67 -35.38 10.01 -13.44
N GLY A 68 -36.64 10.16 -13.85
CA GLY A 68 -36.97 10.52 -15.22
C GLY A 68 -36.55 11.95 -15.58
N GLN A 69 -36.75 12.90 -14.66
CA GLN A 69 -36.23 14.26 -14.81
C GLN A 69 -34.70 14.28 -14.86
N LEU A 70 -34.04 13.53 -13.98
CA LEU A 70 -32.58 13.42 -13.92
C LEU A 70 -31.96 12.83 -15.19
N LEU A 71 -32.56 11.76 -15.70
CA LEU A 71 -32.09 11.06 -16.90
C LEU A 71 -32.68 11.65 -18.18
N GLY A 72 -33.52 12.68 -18.08
CA GLY A 72 -34.24 13.34 -19.17
C GLY A 72 -34.98 12.38 -20.09
N GLY A 73 -35.76 11.48 -19.50
CA GLY A 73 -36.59 10.49 -20.19
C GLY A 73 -37.33 9.57 -19.23
N THR A 74 -38.26 8.76 -19.71
CA THR A 74 -39.01 7.84 -18.84
C THR A 74 -38.14 6.68 -18.35
N VAL A 75 -38.17 6.38 -17.06
CA VAL A 75 -37.51 5.19 -16.49
C VAL A 75 -38.47 3.99 -16.53
N PRO A 76 -38.15 2.93 -17.29
CA PRO A 76 -38.95 1.72 -17.32
C PRO A 76 -38.79 0.96 -16.00
N LEU A 77 -39.90 0.42 -15.50
CA LEU A 77 -39.92 -0.46 -14.35
C LEU A 77 -40.20 -1.89 -14.80
N ARG A 78 -39.47 -2.85 -14.25
CA ARG A 78 -39.73 -4.28 -14.40
C ARG A 78 -39.90 -4.88 -13.01
N ASP A 79 -41.07 -5.46 -12.74
CA ASP A 79 -41.43 -6.01 -11.43
C ASP A 79 -41.22 -5.00 -10.28
N GLY A 80 -41.55 -3.73 -10.53
CA GLY A 80 -41.37 -2.64 -9.56
C GLY A 80 -39.93 -2.16 -9.40
N ALA A 81 -38.97 -2.66 -10.18
CA ALA A 81 -37.56 -2.28 -10.11
C ALA A 81 -37.12 -1.40 -11.30
N ALA A 82 -36.34 -0.35 -11.01
CA ALA A 82 -35.64 0.46 -12.01
C ALA A 82 -34.22 -0.04 -12.23
N ALA A 83 -33.79 -0.06 -13.50
CA ALA A 83 -32.40 -0.31 -13.90
C ALA A 83 -31.80 0.96 -14.48
N ILE A 84 -30.86 1.57 -13.77
CA ILE A 84 -30.23 2.83 -14.16
C ILE A 84 -28.78 2.58 -14.54
N ARG A 85 -28.42 2.96 -15.76
CA ARG A 85 -27.06 2.91 -16.27
C ARG A 85 -26.21 4.01 -15.65
N LEU A 86 -25.13 3.62 -14.96
CA LEU A 86 -24.28 4.55 -14.22
C LEU A 86 -23.47 5.48 -15.14
N ASP A 87 -23.10 4.99 -16.32
CA ASP A 87 -22.42 5.79 -17.36
C ASP A 87 -23.36 6.85 -17.96
N LEU A 88 -24.63 6.49 -18.19
CA LEU A 88 -25.65 7.43 -18.64
C LEU A 88 -25.94 8.50 -17.58
N LEU A 89 -26.08 8.09 -16.31
CA LEU A 89 -26.27 9.01 -15.19
C LEU A 89 -25.09 10.01 -15.09
N ASP A 90 -23.85 9.52 -15.19
CA ASP A 90 -22.65 10.37 -15.15
C ASP A 90 -22.61 11.36 -16.31
N ALA A 91 -22.91 10.91 -17.54
CA ALA A 91 -22.96 11.78 -18.71
C ALA A 91 -24.05 12.87 -18.57
N ARG A 92 -25.23 12.51 -18.04
CA ARG A 92 -26.33 13.47 -17.81
C ARG A 92 -25.98 14.51 -16.77
N LEU A 93 -25.33 14.12 -15.67
CA LEU A 93 -24.87 15.06 -14.64
C LEU A 93 -23.83 16.03 -15.19
N ARG A 94 -22.88 15.55 -16.01
CA ARG A 94 -21.89 16.41 -16.69
C ARG A 94 -22.54 17.41 -17.65
N ALA A 95 -23.58 17.01 -18.36
CA ALA A 95 -24.30 17.85 -19.31
C ALA A 95 -25.34 18.79 -18.64
N SER A 96 -25.58 18.63 -17.33
CA SER A 96 -26.52 19.44 -16.56
C SER A 96 -25.87 20.68 -15.93
N ALA A 97 -26.66 21.49 -15.23
CA ALA A 97 -26.17 22.60 -14.41
C ALA A 97 -25.17 22.16 -13.31
N ALA A 98 -25.10 20.87 -12.97
CA ALA A 98 -24.10 20.35 -12.06
C ALA A 98 -22.68 20.36 -12.66
N ALA A 99 -22.55 20.29 -13.99
CA ALA A 99 -21.28 20.27 -14.75
C ALA A 99 -20.23 19.29 -14.20
N ARG A 100 -20.67 18.20 -13.56
CA ARG A 100 -19.84 17.26 -12.81
C ARG A 100 -20.31 15.84 -13.03
N GLY A 101 -19.36 14.90 -13.00
CA GLY A 101 -19.69 13.48 -12.94
C GLY A 101 -20.29 13.06 -11.59
N VAL A 102 -20.76 11.83 -11.50
CA VAL A 102 -21.50 11.30 -10.34
C VAL A 102 -20.66 11.34 -9.05
N VAL A 103 -19.35 11.10 -9.14
CA VAL A 103 -18.42 11.20 -7.99
C VAL A 103 -18.32 12.65 -7.49
N GLY A 104 -18.24 13.61 -8.41
CA GLY A 104 -18.18 15.03 -8.08
C GLY A 104 -19.48 15.54 -7.46
N VAL A 105 -20.63 15.04 -7.93
CA VAL A 105 -21.94 15.34 -7.35
C VAL A 105 -22.08 14.75 -5.95
N LEU A 106 -21.77 13.47 -5.75
CA LEU A 106 -21.81 12.83 -4.43
C LEU A 106 -20.91 13.55 -3.41
N THR A 107 -19.71 13.96 -3.83
CA THR A 107 -18.79 14.75 -2.98
C THR A 107 -19.40 16.10 -2.60
N ALA A 108 -20.00 16.81 -3.56
CA ALA A 108 -20.64 18.10 -3.32
C ALA A 108 -21.91 18.01 -2.45
N LEU A 109 -22.57 16.84 -2.44
CA LEU A 109 -23.69 16.53 -1.54
C LEU A 109 -23.23 16.04 -0.15
N GLY A 110 -21.92 16.08 0.14
CA GLY A 110 -21.37 15.65 1.44
C GLY A 110 -21.28 14.13 1.60
N GLN A 111 -21.36 13.37 0.52
CA GLN A 111 -21.26 11.91 0.49
C GLN A 111 -20.01 11.45 -0.30
N PRO A 112 -18.78 11.74 0.18
CA PRO A 112 -17.56 11.42 -0.57
C PRO A 112 -17.44 9.91 -0.80
N VAL A 113 -17.03 9.53 -2.02
CA VAL A 113 -16.85 8.13 -2.43
C VAL A 113 -15.40 7.72 -2.22
N GLN A 114 -15.16 6.65 -1.45
CA GLN A 114 -13.81 6.13 -1.21
C GLN A 114 -13.44 5.04 -2.23
N ASP A 115 -12.29 5.18 -2.90
CA ASP A 115 -11.78 4.12 -3.77
C ASP A 115 -11.15 2.96 -2.97
N ARG A 116 -11.99 2.13 -2.35
CA ARG A 116 -11.51 0.98 -1.60
C ARG A 116 -10.88 -0.09 -2.50
N ALA A 117 -11.38 -0.24 -3.73
CA ALA A 117 -10.86 -1.24 -4.66
C ALA A 117 -9.47 -0.86 -5.18
N GLY A 118 -9.28 0.41 -5.55
CA GLY A 118 -8.00 0.99 -5.97
C GLY A 118 -6.99 1.00 -4.83
N ALA A 119 -7.38 1.41 -3.62
CA ALA A 119 -6.48 1.36 -2.45
C ALA A 119 -5.98 -0.08 -2.17
N ARG A 120 -6.86 -1.07 -2.25
CA ARG A 120 -6.46 -2.49 -2.10
C ARG A 120 -5.54 -2.96 -3.24
N ARG A 121 -5.77 -2.48 -4.48
CA ARG A 121 -4.92 -2.81 -5.62
C ARG A 121 -3.53 -2.21 -5.46
N ALA A 122 -3.44 -0.90 -5.24
CA ALA A 122 -2.18 -0.20 -5.02
C ALA A 122 -1.38 -0.80 -3.86
N SER A 123 -2.06 -1.21 -2.77
CA SER A 123 -1.39 -1.90 -1.67
C SER A 123 -0.82 -3.26 -2.08
N ARG A 124 -1.53 -4.06 -2.88
CA ARG A 124 -1.00 -5.34 -3.39
C ARG A 124 0.17 -5.11 -4.33
N ASP A 125 0.02 -4.21 -5.29
CA ASP A 125 1.04 -3.90 -6.29
C ASP A 125 2.33 -3.42 -5.59
N ALA A 126 2.20 -2.53 -4.59
CA ALA A 126 3.35 -2.08 -3.78
C ALA A 126 4.02 -3.23 -2.98
N TRP A 127 3.24 -4.18 -2.45
CA TRP A 127 3.83 -5.35 -1.80
C TRP A 127 4.50 -6.31 -2.79
N ASP A 128 3.92 -6.48 -3.97
CA ASP A 128 4.51 -7.31 -5.03
C ASP A 128 5.85 -6.72 -5.49
N GLU A 129 5.93 -5.39 -5.67
CA GLU A 129 7.18 -4.68 -5.95
C GLU A 129 8.24 -4.92 -4.86
N VAL A 130 7.88 -4.77 -3.58
CA VAL A 130 8.79 -5.05 -2.45
C VAL A 130 9.39 -6.46 -2.53
N TRP A 131 8.57 -7.48 -2.81
CA TRP A 131 9.05 -8.86 -2.87
C TRP A 131 9.85 -9.16 -4.14
N VAL A 132 9.52 -8.52 -5.26
CA VAL A 132 10.30 -8.61 -6.50
C VAL A 132 11.69 -8.00 -6.29
N ASP A 133 11.77 -6.78 -5.79
CA ASP A 133 13.03 -6.05 -5.56
C ASP A 133 13.90 -6.78 -4.53
N ALA A 134 13.31 -7.21 -3.41
CA ALA A 134 14.02 -7.99 -2.41
C ALA A 134 14.50 -9.35 -2.97
N GLY A 135 13.72 -9.98 -3.86
CA GLY A 135 14.09 -11.22 -4.53
C GLY A 135 15.30 -11.05 -5.45
N GLN A 136 15.33 -9.96 -6.23
CA GLN A 136 16.49 -9.62 -7.08
C GLN A 136 17.73 -9.32 -6.24
N ALA A 137 17.58 -8.50 -5.20
CA ALA A 137 18.69 -8.14 -4.32
C ALA A 137 19.24 -9.35 -3.55
N ALA A 138 18.37 -10.24 -3.06
CA ALA A 138 18.77 -11.47 -2.36
C ALA A 138 19.46 -12.47 -3.30
N GLY A 139 19.00 -12.59 -4.55
CA GLY A 139 19.64 -13.46 -5.56
C GLY A 139 21.08 -13.07 -5.87
N ALA A 140 21.47 -11.81 -5.67
CA ALA A 140 22.84 -11.35 -5.83
C ALA A 140 23.78 -11.72 -4.66
N LEU A 141 23.26 -12.32 -3.58
CA LEU A 141 24.06 -12.71 -2.41
C LEU A 141 24.89 -13.97 -2.64
N SER A 142 24.36 -14.92 -3.41
CA SER A 142 24.95 -16.23 -3.65
C SER A 142 24.23 -16.94 -4.80
N ASP A 143 24.95 -17.78 -5.54
CA ASP A 143 24.37 -18.66 -6.56
C ASP A 143 23.62 -19.87 -5.94
N GLU A 144 23.74 -20.07 -4.62
CA GLU A 144 23.01 -21.10 -3.89
C GLU A 144 21.55 -20.68 -3.58
N GLU A 145 20.70 -21.64 -3.19
CA GLU A 145 19.26 -21.38 -2.93
C GLU A 145 18.96 -20.71 -1.58
N TRP A 146 19.93 -20.63 -0.66
CA TRP A 146 19.68 -20.14 0.70
C TRP A 146 19.10 -18.71 0.74
N PRO A 147 19.46 -17.73 -0.12
CA PRO A 147 18.87 -16.39 -0.08
C PRO A 147 17.37 -16.41 -0.38
N HIS A 148 16.96 -17.20 -1.37
CA HIS A 148 15.55 -17.35 -1.74
C HIS A 148 14.76 -18.09 -0.65
N ARG A 149 15.34 -19.13 -0.02
CA ARG A 149 14.71 -19.83 1.13
C ARG A 149 14.53 -18.90 2.32
N TRP A 150 15.54 -18.09 2.65
CA TRP A 150 15.47 -17.08 3.70
C TRP A 150 14.36 -16.06 3.41
N LEU A 151 14.32 -15.47 2.22
CA LEU A 151 13.33 -14.46 1.87
C LEU A 151 11.90 -15.03 1.89
N ASN A 152 11.70 -16.24 1.40
CA ASN A 152 10.41 -16.93 1.44
C ASN A 152 9.94 -17.18 2.88
N ALA A 153 10.85 -17.59 3.78
CA ALA A 153 10.52 -17.76 5.20
C ALA A 153 10.14 -16.42 5.86
N VAL A 154 10.84 -15.33 5.52
CA VAL A 154 10.49 -13.97 5.98
C VAL A 154 9.08 -13.59 5.52
N ARG A 155 8.76 -13.79 4.23
CA ARG A 155 7.44 -13.54 3.64
C ARG A 155 6.32 -14.30 4.35
N GLN A 156 6.53 -15.59 4.63
CA GLN A 156 5.53 -16.43 5.30
C GLN A 156 5.24 -16.01 6.75
N THR A 157 6.20 -15.40 7.44
CA THR A 157 6.00 -14.97 8.84
C THR A 157 5.08 -13.75 8.99
N GLY A 158 4.86 -12.98 7.92
CA GLY A 158 4.06 -11.75 7.95
C GLY A 158 4.64 -10.64 8.86
N SER A 159 5.88 -10.78 9.32
CA SER A 159 6.49 -9.91 10.34
C SER A 159 6.68 -8.45 9.90
N LEU A 160 6.69 -8.20 8.58
CA LEU A 160 6.88 -6.87 7.98
C LEU A 160 5.58 -6.11 7.73
N THR A 161 4.42 -6.76 7.88
CA THR A 161 3.11 -6.17 7.55
C THR A 161 2.84 -4.85 8.26
N ARG A 162 3.30 -4.71 9.52
CA ARG A 162 3.14 -3.49 10.33
C ARG A 162 3.98 -2.30 9.85
N LEU A 163 5.04 -2.53 9.09
CA LEU A 163 5.92 -1.46 8.58
C LEU A 163 5.37 -0.80 7.31
N GLY A 164 4.38 -1.45 6.65
CA GLY A 164 3.93 -1.08 5.32
C GLY A 164 4.99 -1.39 4.23
N PRO A 165 4.63 -1.21 2.94
CA PRO A 165 5.51 -1.57 1.83
C PRO A 165 6.86 -0.84 1.86
N GLN A 166 6.87 0.48 2.04
CA GLN A 166 8.11 1.26 2.04
C GLN A 166 9.06 0.84 3.17
N GLY A 167 8.56 0.77 4.41
CA GLY A 167 9.38 0.37 5.55
C GLY A 167 9.87 -1.08 5.45
N ALA A 168 9.09 -1.96 4.82
CA ALA A 168 9.54 -3.32 4.52
C ALA A 168 10.62 -3.36 3.45
N SER A 169 10.51 -2.53 2.39
CA SER A 169 11.52 -2.38 1.35
C SER A 169 12.86 -1.95 1.94
N ASP A 170 12.85 -0.85 2.71
CA ASP A 170 14.06 -0.30 3.33
C ASP A 170 14.72 -1.32 4.26
N LEU A 171 13.92 -2.02 5.09
CA LEU A 171 14.43 -3.02 6.02
C LEU A 171 15.01 -4.26 5.31
N LEU A 172 14.37 -4.73 4.23
CA LEU A 172 14.86 -5.85 3.43
C LEU A 172 16.15 -5.48 2.69
N ALA A 173 16.23 -4.28 2.12
CA ALA A 173 17.44 -3.77 1.49
C ALA A 173 18.61 -3.69 2.48
N GLN A 174 18.35 -3.19 3.71
CA GLN A 174 19.32 -3.20 4.81
C GLN A 174 19.74 -4.63 5.18
N ALA A 175 18.79 -5.56 5.30
CA ALA A 175 19.09 -6.94 5.66
C ALA A 175 19.96 -7.63 4.59
N VAL A 176 19.63 -7.46 3.31
CA VAL A 176 20.43 -7.96 2.18
C VAL A 176 21.83 -7.33 2.19
N THR A 177 21.94 -6.02 2.42
CA THR A 177 23.24 -5.35 2.49
C THR A 177 24.11 -5.90 3.64
N ALA A 178 23.53 -6.10 4.83
CA ALA A 178 24.22 -6.72 5.95
C ALA A 178 24.65 -8.16 5.63
N LEU A 179 23.77 -8.96 5.02
CA LEU A 179 24.06 -10.33 4.59
C LEU A 179 25.21 -10.37 3.56
N ALA A 180 25.22 -9.45 2.59
CA ALA A 180 26.29 -9.35 1.61
C ALA A 180 27.66 -9.10 2.25
N VAL A 181 27.70 -8.27 3.30
CA VAL A 181 28.94 -7.99 4.04
C VAL A 181 29.40 -9.23 4.81
N VAL A 182 28.52 -9.93 5.51
CA VAL A 182 28.91 -11.07 6.35
C VAL A 182 29.19 -12.34 5.55
N VAL A 183 28.44 -12.63 4.49
CA VAL A 183 28.65 -13.80 3.63
C VAL A 183 29.99 -13.70 2.88
N ARG A 184 30.35 -12.51 2.38
CA ARG A 184 31.65 -12.30 1.73
C ARG A 184 32.84 -12.51 2.69
N ARG A 185 32.63 -12.31 3.99
CA ARG A 185 33.67 -12.45 5.01
C ARG A 185 33.75 -13.89 5.54
N ALA A 186 32.67 -14.65 5.48
CA ALA A 186 32.64 -16.04 5.91
C ALA A 186 33.72 -16.85 5.16
N GLY A 187 34.68 -17.43 5.90
CA GLY A 187 35.76 -18.24 5.34
C GLY A 187 37.01 -17.47 4.89
N THR A 188 37.08 -16.16 5.12
CA THR A 188 38.28 -15.35 4.84
C THR A 188 38.99 -14.94 6.13
N GLU A 189 40.33 -14.85 6.12
CA GLU A 189 41.10 -14.29 7.25
C GLU A 189 40.90 -12.76 7.41
N GLN A 190 39.93 -12.17 6.71
CA GLN A 190 39.65 -10.74 6.80
C GLN A 190 39.30 -10.32 8.24
N ARG A 191 39.76 -9.11 8.58
CA ARG A 191 39.54 -8.44 9.87
C ARG A 191 38.07 -8.50 10.29
N VAL A 192 37.84 -9.05 11.48
CA VAL A 192 36.54 -9.10 12.18
C VAL A 192 35.92 -7.70 12.26
N VAL A 193 34.60 -7.57 12.05
CA VAL A 193 33.87 -6.29 12.12
C VAL A 193 33.05 -6.20 13.40
N GLY A 194 33.01 -5.03 14.04
CA GLY A 194 32.12 -4.81 15.18
C GLY A 194 30.66 -4.76 14.74
N ARG A 195 29.73 -5.32 15.53
CA ARG A 195 28.29 -5.25 15.21
C ARG A 195 27.79 -3.81 15.05
N GLY A 196 28.27 -2.89 15.89
CA GLY A 196 27.93 -1.47 15.80
C GLY A 196 28.48 -0.81 14.54
N GLU A 197 29.68 -1.20 14.09
CA GLU A 197 30.26 -0.72 12.83
C GLU A 197 29.45 -1.23 11.63
N LEU A 198 29.09 -2.52 11.62
CA LEU A 198 28.20 -3.08 10.61
C LEU A 198 26.83 -2.38 10.61
N ALA A 199 26.26 -2.11 11.79
CA ALA A 199 25.00 -1.39 11.93
C ALA A 199 25.11 0.03 11.38
N GLN A 200 26.20 0.75 11.68
CA GLN A 200 26.45 2.11 11.19
C GLN A 200 26.56 2.12 9.66
N GLN A 201 27.24 1.13 9.08
CA GLN A 201 27.39 1.00 7.63
C GLN A 201 26.04 0.76 6.92
N VAL A 202 25.18 -0.07 7.50
CA VAL A 202 23.94 -0.52 6.87
C VAL A 202 22.76 0.40 7.14
N THR A 203 22.68 0.96 8.35
CA THR A 203 21.51 1.71 8.83
C THR A 203 21.78 3.19 9.08
N GLY A 204 23.05 3.61 9.02
CA GLY A 204 23.47 4.95 9.45
C GLY A 204 23.51 5.15 10.96
N THR A 205 23.25 4.10 11.75
CA THR A 205 23.28 4.13 13.22
C THR A 205 24.00 2.91 13.80
N ALA A 206 24.75 3.07 14.88
CA ALA A 206 25.43 1.95 15.55
C ALA A 206 24.46 0.95 16.23
N HIS A 207 23.18 1.32 16.38
CA HIS A 207 22.15 0.56 17.09
C HIS A 207 21.22 -0.24 16.17
N GLY A 208 21.34 -0.08 14.85
CA GLY A 208 20.44 -0.71 13.89
C GLY A 208 20.42 -2.25 13.93
N LEU A 209 21.48 -2.87 14.44
CA LEU A 209 21.60 -4.34 14.63
C LEU A 209 21.58 -4.76 16.10
N ASP A 210 21.06 -3.92 16.99
CA ASP A 210 20.91 -4.29 18.39
C ASP A 210 19.94 -5.45 18.59
N ASP A 211 20.12 -6.14 19.72
CA ASP A 211 19.26 -7.24 20.12
C ASP A 211 17.79 -6.78 20.18
N GLY A 212 16.89 -7.58 19.62
CA GLY A 212 15.46 -7.29 19.59
C GLY A 212 15.00 -6.46 18.38
N THR A 213 15.92 -5.82 17.64
CA THR A 213 15.56 -5.15 16.37
C THR A 213 15.03 -6.16 15.36
N VAL A 214 14.12 -5.72 14.48
CA VAL A 214 13.63 -6.57 13.38
C VAL A 214 14.78 -6.90 12.44
N LEU A 215 15.65 -5.92 12.15
CA LEU A 215 16.81 -6.08 11.27
C LEU A 215 17.76 -7.17 11.78
N ALA A 216 18.17 -7.13 13.05
CA ALA A 216 19.07 -8.15 13.61
C ALA A 216 18.46 -9.55 13.51
N ARG A 217 17.16 -9.70 13.74
CA ARG A 217 16.46 -10.99 13.58
C ARG A 217 16.46 -11.46 12.13
N LEU A 218 16.25 -10.58 11.15
CA LEU A 218 16.29 -10.95 9.73
C LEU A 218 17.68 -11.41 9.31
N VAL A 219 18.72 -10.66 9.70
CA VAL A 219 20.11 -10.99 9.34
C VAL A 219 20.55 -12.29 10.00
N LEU A 220 20.28 -12.50 11.30
CA LEU A 220 20.61 -13.76 11.97
C LEU A 220 19.90 -14.96 11.35
N ARG A 221 18.62 -14.83 10.97
CA ARG A 221 17.93 -15.92 10.25
C ARG A 221 18.56 -16.19 8.89
N GLY A 222 19.05 -15.16 8.20
CA GLY A 222 19.79 -15.30 6.94
C GLY A 222 21.11 -16.03 7.13
N ILE A 223 21.90 -15.66 8.15
CA ILE A 223 23.16 -16.33 8.50
C ILE A 223 22.92 -17.82 8.82
N ALA A 224 21.92 -18.14 9.65
CA ALA A 224 21.57 -19.53 9.96
C ALA A 224 21.17 -20.31 8.69
N THR A 225 20.36 -19.72 7.83
CA THR A 225 19.92 -20.36 6.58
C THR A 225 21.10 -20.61 5.63
N ALA A 226 22.05 -19.67 5.56
CA ALA A 226 23.29 -19.82 4.78
C ALA A 226 24.20 -20.93 5.35
N ALA A 227 24.23 -21.09 6.67
CA ALA A 227 24.96 -22.16 7.35
C ALA A 227 24.25 -23.53 7.27
N GLY A 228 23.05 -23.61 6.68
CA GLY A 228 22.24 -24.83 6.65
C GLY A 228 21.61 -25.20 8.00
N GLU A 229 21.60 -24.29 8.96
CA GLU A 229 21.02 -24.46 10.29
C GLU A 229 19.54 -24.05 10.31
N ASP A 230 18.73 -24.68 11.17
CA ASP A 230 17.37 -24.21 11.44
C ASP A 230 17.41 -22.85 12.16
N PRO A 231 16.87 -21.77 11.57
CA PRO A 231 16.92 -20.45 12.19
C PRO A 231 16.21 -20.37 13.54
N ALA A 232 15.17 -21.18 13.79
CA ALA A 232 14.47 -21.16 15.07
C ALA A 232 15.37 -21.68 16.21
N SER A 233 16.09 -22.78 15.97
CA SER A 233 17.09 -23.30 16.89
C SER A 233 18.31 -22.38 17.02
N ALA A 234 18.88 -21.92 15.90
CA ALA A 234 20.11 -21.12 15.87
C ALA A 234 19.97 -19.71 16.50
N THR A 235 18.74 -19.22 16.64
CA THR A 235 18.47 -17.88 17.23
C THR A 235 17.73 -17.93 18.57
N ARG A 236 17.61 -19.12 19.18
CA ARG A 236 16.75 -19.40 20.35
C ARG A 236 17.03 -18.52 21.58
N ASP A 237 18.28 -18.21 21.85
CA ASP A 237 18.71 -17.44 23.02
C ASP A 237 19.89 -16.51 22.72
N ALA A 238 20.24 -15.64 23.68
CA ALA A 238 21.30 -14.65 23.50
C ALA A 238 22.67 -15.28 23.20
N PRO A 239 23.12 -16.34 23.91
CA PRO A 239 24.35 -17.05 23.56
C PRO A 239 24.38 -17.59 22.13
N ALA A 240 23.28 -18.23 21.66
CA ALA A 240 23.20 -18.76 20.31
C ALA A 240 23.29 -17.65 19.25
N ARG A 241 22.58 -16.53 19.45
CA ARG A 241 22.68 -15.37 18.54
C ARG A 241 24.09 -14.78 18.47
N ARG A 242 24.80 -14.69 19.61
CA ARG A 242 26.20 -14.23 19.65
C ARG A 242 27.13 -15.19 18.93
N ALA A 243 26.93 -16.50 19.11
CA ALA A 243 27.70 -17.52 18.39
C ALA A 243 27.51 -17.41 16.88
N LEU A 244 26.28 -17.16 16.44
CA LEU A 244 25.94 -17.01 15.03
C LEU A 244 26.51 -15.73 14.40
N TRP A 245 26.55 -14.61 15.15
CA TRP A 245 27.29 -13.42 14.69
C TRP A 245 28.79 -13.70 14.56
N ARG A 246 29.38 -14.40 15.54
CA ARG A 246 30.81 -14.75 15.52
C ARG A 246 31.17 -15.68 14.37
N SER A 247 30.34 -16.67 14.05
CA SER A 247 30.59 -17.56 12.90
C SER A 247 30.57 -16.79 11.56
N ALA A 248 29.84 -15.67 11.53
CA ALA A 248 29.78 -14.75 10.41
C ALA A 248 30.87 -13.64 10.43
N GLY A 249 31.86 -13.74 11.33
CA GLY A 249 32.95 -12.76 11.44
C GLY A 249 32.55 -11.41 12.05
N VAL A 250 31.44 -11.37 12.80
CA VAL A 250 30.95 -10.18 13.50
C VAL A 250 31.17 -10.33 15.00
N VAL A 251 31.93 -9.41 15.60
CA VAL A 251 32.09 -9.31 17.05
C VAL A 251 30.96 -8.49 17.63
N VAL A 252 30.26 -9.07 18.59
CA VAL A 252 29.31 -8.36 19.44
C VAL A 252 30.11 -7.78 20.59
N ASP A 253 30.15 -6.45 20.70
CA ASP A 253 30.90 -5.77 21.75
C ASP A 253 30.41 -6.29 23.12
N GLU A 254 31.33 -6.85 23.91
CA GLU A 254 31.06 -7.25 25.27
C GLU A 254 31.06 -5.99 26.12
N VAL A 255 29.89 -5.38 26.32
CA VAL A 255 29.75 -4.40 27.39
C VAL A 255 30.17 -5.11 28.67
N SER A 256 31.23 -4.60 29.30
CA SER A 256 31.86 -5.10 30.51
C SER A 256 30.81 -5.40 31.59
N SER A 257 30.34 -6.64 31.66
CA SER A 257 29.59 -7.15 32.80
C SER A 257 30.48 -8.07 33.63
N THR A 258 31.66 -7.58 34.01
CA THR A 258 32.30 -8.08 35.23
C THR A 258 31.65 -7.34 36.37
N VAL A 259 30.51 -7.84 36.85
CA VAL A 259 30.06 -7.52 38.20
C VAL A 259 30.89 -8.41 39.13
N LEU A 260 31.87 -7.82 39.80
CA LEU A 260 32.45 -8.43 41.00
C LEU A 260 31.35 -8.41 42.07
N THR A 261 30.85 -9.58 42.45
CA THR A 261 30.15 -9.80 43.72
C THR A 261 31.05 -10.62 44.63
#